data_AF-A0A975BSQ7-F1
#
_entry.id   AF-A0A975BSQ7-F1
#
_cell.length_a   1.000
_cell.length_b   1.000
_cell.length_c   1.000
_cell.angle_alpha   90.00
_cell.angle_beta   90.00
_cell.angle_gamma   90.00
#
_symmetry.space_group_name_H-M   'P 1'
#
loop_
_entity.id
_entity.type
_entity.pdbx_description
1 polymer ?
#
loop_
_entity_poly.entity_id
_entity_poly.type
_entity_poly.pdbx_seq_one_letter_code
_entity_poly.pdbx_strand_id
1 'polypeptide(L)' 'MLRGAPCGASWGAAKRITGISVEAAAVRMGLEVQFFCTADPSGWDPIYGKSPVHFAGEVHKKAIIRALKNVCPSDG' A
#
# COMPACT_ATOMS: atom_id res chain seq x y z
N MET A 1 4.02 3.50 17.87
CA MET A 1 3.48 2.79 16.69
C MET A 1 4.59 2.71 15.65
N LEU A 2 5.05 1.50 15.29
CA LEU A 2 5.89 1.34 14.09
C LEU A 2 5.04 1.71 12.86
N ARG A 3 5.65 2.22 11.78
CA ARG A 3 4.99 2.84 10.60
C ARG A 3 4.10 1.91 9.74
N GLY A 4 3.45 0.91 10.31
CA GLY A 4 2.59 -0.06 9.63
C GLY A 4 1.15 -0.07 10.15
N ALA A 5 0.27 -0.65 9.33
CA ALA A 5 -1.13 -0.89 9.65
C ALA A 5 -1.25 -1.86 10.85
N PRO A 6 -2.20 -1.62 11.77
CA PRO A 6 -2.36 -2.43 12.98
C PRO A 6 -2.74 -3.89 12.67
N CYS A 7 -3.36 -4.16 11.52
CA CYS A 7 -3.67 -5.51 11.05
C CYS A 7 -2.46 -6.28 10.49
N GLY A 8 -1.28 -5.66 10.43
CA GLY A 8 -0.05 -6.31 9.93
C GLY A 8 0.12 -6.30 8.41
N ALA A 9 -0.88 -5.83 7.65
CA ALA A 9 -0.86 -5.85 6.17
C ALA A 9 0.36 -5.16 5.57
N SER A 10 0.85 -4.07 6.16
CA SER A 10 2.04 -3.37 5.68
C SER A 10 3.29 -4.25 5.67
N TRP A 11 3.45 -5.13 6.67
CA TRP A 11 4.62 -5.99 6.79
C TRP A 11 4.54 -7.18 5.82
N GLY A 12 3.35 -7.75 5.65
CA GLY A 12 3.10 -8.78 4.63
C GLY A 12 3.41 -8.24 3.24
N ALA A 13 2.86 -7.06 2.92
CA ALA A 13 3.08 -6.41 1.63
C ALA A 13 4.55 -6.01 1.40
N ALA A 14 5.22 -5.42 2.40
CA ALA A 14 6.62 -5.01 2.29
C ALA A 14 7.56 -6.17 1.91
N LYS A 15 7.33 -7.36 2.48
CA LYS A 15 8.10 -8.57 2.13
C LYS A 15 7.93 -8.97 0.66
N ARG A 16 6.75 -8.75 0.08
CA ARG A 16 6.42 -9.15 -1.31
C ARG A 16 6.97 -8.20 -2.36
N ILE A 17 7.25 -6.97 -1.97
CA ILE A 17 7.82 -5.95 -2.86
C ILE A 17 9.34 -5.78 -2.68
N THR A 18 9.98 -6.61 -1.87
CA THR A 18 11.44 -6.57 -1.74
C THR A 18 12.07 -7.13 -3.02
N GLY A 19 13.01 -6.41 -3.61
CA GLY A 19 13.74 -6.84 -4.81
C GLY A 19 13.06 -6.53 -6.16
N ILE A 20 11.92 -5.84 -6.16
CA ILE A 20 11.32 -5.32 -7.40
C ILE A 20 11.75 -3.87 -7.66
N SER A 21 11.57 -3.40 -8.90
CA SER A 21 11.93 -2.03 -9.28
C SER A 21 11.07 -1.00 -8.54
N VAL A 22 11.63 0.22 -8.39
CA VAL A 22 10.97 1.36 -7.71
C VAL A 22 9.61 1.68 -8.35
N GLU A 23 9.54 1.61 -9.68
CA GLU A 23 8.36 1.90 -10.48
C GLU A 23 7.26 0.86 -10.21
N ALA A 24 7.65 -0.42 -10.12
CA ALA A 24 6.72 -1.52 -9.84
C ALA A 24 6.26 -1.56 -8.37
N ALA A 25 7.12 -1.10 -7.45
CA ALA A 25 6.89 -1.17 -6.01
C ALA A 25 5.61 -0.45 -5.56
N ALA A 26 5.30 0.71 -6.14
CA ALA A 26 4.10 1.47 -5.77
C ALA A 26 2.81 0.72 -6.08
N VAL A 27 2.70 0.17 -7.29
CA VAL A 27 1.52 -0.60 -7.72
C VAL A 27 1.42 -1.89 -6.93
N ARG A 28 2.54 -2.62 -6.78
CA ARG A 28 2.55 -3.89 -6.06
C ARG A 28 2.21 -3.72 -4.58
N MET A 29 2.70 -2.66 -3.93
CA MET A 29 2.37 -2.37 -2.53
C MET A 29 0.87 -2.20 -2.32
N GLY A 30 0.20 -1.42 -3.19
CA GLY A 30 -1.24 -1.19 -3.08
C GLY A 30 -2.07 -2.48 -3.28
N LEU A 31 -1.62 -3.37 -4.16
CA LEU A 31 -2.28 -4.66 -4.40
C LEU A 31 -2.05 -5.63 -3.23
N GLU A 32 -0.81 -5.82 -2.79
CA GLU A 32 -0.48 -6.77 -1.72
C GLU A 32 -1.15 -6.38 -0.40
N VAL A 33 -1.25 -5.09 -0.10
CA VAL A 33 -1.98 -4.61 1.08
C VAL A 33 -3.45 -5.02 1.03
N GLN A 34 -4.11 -4.96 -0.12
CA GLN A 34 -5.50 -5.41 -0.25
C GLN A 34 -5.66 -6.89 0.09
N PHE A 35 -4.70 -7.73 -0.31
CA PHE A 35 -4.69 -9.16 0.00
C PHE A 35 -4.41 -9.48 1.47
N PHE A 36 -3.53 -8.73 2.13
CA PHE A 36 -3.18 -8.96 3.54
C PHE A 36 -4.05 -8.19 4.54
N CYS A 37 -4.91 -7.28 4.07
CA CYS A 37 -5.77 -6.50 4.95
C CYS A 37 -6.85 -7.38 5.56
N THR A 38 -7.18 -7.14 6.82
CA THR A 38 -8.29 -7.78 7.53
C THR A 38 -9.58 -6.96 7.48
N ALA A 39 -9.58 -5.83 6.78
CA ALA A 39 -10.80 -5.04 6.58
C ALA A 39 -11.76 -5.81 5.65
N ASP A 40 -13.07 -5.66 5.87
CA ASP A 40 -14.08 -6.36 5.09
C ASP A 40 -14.02 -5.94 3.60
N PRO A 41 -13.67 -6.85 2.68
CA PRO A 41 -13.63 -6.53 1.25
C PRO A 41 -15.04 -6.32 0.67
N SER A 42 -16.08 -6.87 1.31
CA SER A 42 -17.48 -6.80 0.87
C SER A 42 -18.17 -5.49 1.27
N GLY A 43 -17.54 -4.68 2.13
CA GLY A 43 -18.02 -3.37 2.57
C GLY A 43 -17.97 -2.32 1.46
N TRP A 44 -18.66 -2.56 0.35
CA TRP A 44 -18.65 -1.69 -0.82
C TRP A 44 -19.40 -0.39 -0.54
N ASP A 45 -18.73 0.75 -0.73
CA ASP A 45 -19.35 2.07 -0.69
C ASP A 45 -19.90 2.44 -2.08
N PRO A 46 -21.22 2.59 -2.25
CA PRO A 46 -21.82 2.94 -3.54
C PRO A 46 -21.57 4.38 -3.98
N ILE A 47 -21.22 5.30 -3.07
CA ILE A 47 -20.91 6.70 -3.40
C ILE A 47 -19.52 6.79 -4.05
N TYR A 48 -18.53 6.08 -3.51
CA TYR A 48 -17.15 6.15 -3.98
C TYR A 48 -16.74 4.98 -4.89
N GLY A 49 -17.59 3.95 -5.01
CA GLY A 49 -17.31 2.75 -5.79
C GLY A 49 -16.05 2.03 -5.30
N LYS A 50 -15.87 1.95 -3.97
CA LYS A 50 -14.69 1.38 -3.32
C LYS A 50 -15.05 0.72 -1.99
N SER A 51 -14.32 -0.33 -1.62
CA SER A 51 -14.40 -0.94 -0.29
C SER A 51 -13.22 -0.52 0.61
N PRO A 52 -13.27 -0.76 1.94
CA PRO A 52 -12.19 -0.43 2.87
C PRO A 52 -10.81 -0.95 2.46
N VAL A 53 -10.72 -2.13 1.82
CA VAL A 53 -9.45 -2.66 1.34
C VAL A 53 -8.87 -1.81 0.20
N HIS A 54 -9.70 -1.28 -0.70
CA HIS A 54 -9.25 -0.37 -1.75
C HIS A 54 -8.66 0.92 -1.15
N PHE A 55 -9.29 1.45 -0.10
CA PHE A 55 -8.77 2.60 0.64
C PHE A 55 -7.43 2.26 1.29
N ALA A 56 -7.31 1.11 1.95
CA ALA A 56 -6.06 0.65 2.54
C ALA A 56 -4.94 0.54 1.48
N GLY A 57 -5.23 -0.06 0.32
CA GLY A 57 -4.28 -0.15 -0.80
C GLY A 57 -3.79 1.22 -1.28
N GLU A 58 -4.71 2.18 -1.47
CA GLU A 58 -4.37 3.52 -1.93
C GLU A 58 -3.52 4.30 -0.92
N VAL A 59 -3.83 4.19 0.38
CA VAL A 59 -3.03 4.82 1.45
C VAL A 59 -1.59 4.29 1.43
N HIS A 60 -1.42 2.97 1.29
CA HIS A 60 -0.08 2.36 1.29
C HIS A 60 0.70 2.64 0.01
N LYS A 61 0.02 2.67 -1.14
CA LYS A 61 0.61 3.12 -2.41
C LYS A 61 1.17 4.55 -2.28
N LYS A 62 0.39 5.48 -1.73
CA LYS A 62 0.86 6.86 -1.49
C LYS A 62 2.02 6.92 -0.51
N ALA A 63 1.96 6.12 0.56
CA ALA A 63 3.02 6.06 1.56
C ALA A 63 4.36 5.59 0.97
N ILE A 64 4.35 4.54 0.14
CA ILE A 64 5.58 4.05 -0.48
C ILE A 64 6.10 5.01 -1.56
N ILE A 65 5.23 5.63 -2.36
CA ILE A 65 5.66 6.66 -3.32
C ILE A 65 6.39 7.79 -2.58
N ARG A 66 5.85 8.25 -1.45
CA ARG A 66 6.52 9.28 -0.62
C ARG A 66 7.85 8.79 -0.07
N ALA A 67 7.93 7.54 0.40
CA ALA A 67 9.18 6.97 0.90
C ALA A 67 10.25 6.89 -0.19
N LEU A 68 9.87 6.45 -1.39
CA LEU A 68 10.78 6.32 -2.53
C LEU A 68 11.29 7.68 -3.01
N LYS A 69 10.45 8.71 -3.05
CA LYS A 69 10.86 10.10 -3.35
C LYS A 69 11.86 10.68 -2.36
N ASN A 70 11.85 10.21 -1.11
CA ASN A 70 12.79 10.67 -0.09
C ASN A 70 14.13 9.91 -0.13
N VAL A 71 14.20 8.77 -0.81
CA VAL A 71 15.39 7.90 -0.90
C VAL A 71 16.13 8.08 -2.22
N CYS A 72 15.40 8.34 -3.31
CA CYS A 72 15.96 8.89 -4.55
C CYS A 72 15.60 10.37 -4.61
N PRO A 73 16.53 11.29 -4.25
CA PRO A 73 16.42 12.64 -4.76
C PRO A 73 16.43 12.49 -6.28
N SER A 74 15.41 12.99 -6.97
CA SER A 74 15.59 13.35 -8.36
C SER A 74 16.75 14.33 -8.39
N ASP A 75 17.82 14.01 -9.10
CA ASP A 75 18.96 14.89 -9.34
C ASP A 75 18.45 16.33 -9.56
N GLY A 76 18.83 17.21 -8.64
CA GLY A 76 18.41 18.60 -8.53
C GLY A 76 19.09 19.26 -7.35
#